data_AF-A0A967PX83-F1
#
_entry.id   AF-A0A967PX83-F1
#
_cell.length_a   1.000
_cell.length_b   1.000
_cell.length_c   1.000
_cell.angle_alpha   90.00
_cell.angle_beta   90.00
_cell.angle_gamma   90.00
#
_symmetry.space_group_name_H-M   'P 1'
#
loop_
_entity.id
_entity.type
_entity.pdbx_description
1 polymer ?
#
loop_
_entity_poly.entity_id
_entity_poly.type
_entity_poly.pdbx_seq_one_letter_code
_entity_poly.pdbx_strand_id
1 'polypeptide(L)' 'MYSRTVDGKELTFGVSGMLYRANVLMYDHQTESLWLQVKRAAVTGPMTGTKLKVLPSSFTTWKKWLDKHPDTLVLT' A
#
# COMPACT_ATOMS: atom_id res chain seq x y z
N MET A 1 3.33 -1.03 4.44
CA MET A 1 3.38 -0.31 3.14
C MET A 1 3.55 -1.30 2.00
N TYR A 2 3.18 -0.96 0.76
CA TYR A 2 3.33 -1.84 -0.41
C TYR A 2 4.07 -1.14 -1.55
N SER A 3 4.79 -1.92 -2.36
CA SER A 3 5.44 -1.43 -3.59
C SER A 3 4.38 -1.07 -4.62
N ARG A 4 4.55 0.09 -5.26
CA ARG A 4 3.75 0.46 -6.44
C ARG A 4 4.30 -0.11 -7.75
N THR A 5 5.49 -0.71 -7.71
CA THR A 5 6.06 -1.45 -8.83
C THR A 5 5.59 -2.90 -8.77
N VAL A 6 4.86 -3.33 -9.79
CA VAL A 6 4.29 -4.68 -9.97
C VAL A 6 4.72 -5.18 -11.35
N ASP A 7 5.34 -6.36 -11.41
CA ASP A 7 5.86 -6.97 -12.65
C ASP A 7 6.71 -6.01 -13.50
N GLY A 8 7.56 -5.22 -12.84
CA GLY A 8 8.44 -4.23 -13.48
C GLY A 8 7.76 -2.95 -13.96
N LYS A 9 6.42 -2.84 -13.82
CA LYS A 9 5.66 -1.65 -14.17
C LYS A 9 5.29 -0.85 -12.93
N GLU A 10 5.34 0.46 -13.06
CA GLU A 10 4.91 1.37 -12.02
C GLU A 10 3.41 1.62 -12.15
N LEU A 11 2.67 1.36 -11.07
CA LEU A 11 1.23 1.61 -10.99
C LEU A 11 0.92 2.85 -10.16
N THR A 12 -0.18 3.51 -10.50
CA THR A 12 -0.76 4.60 -9.71
C THR A 12 -2.04 4.09 -9.07
N PHE A 13 -2.07 4.05 -7.74
CA PHE A 13 -3.24 3.61 -6.98
C PHE A 13 -4.10 4.78 -6.55
N GLY A 14 -5.40 4.65 -6.77
CA GLY A 14 -6.43 5.54 -6.26
C GLY A 14 -7.41 4.84 -5.32
N VAL A 15 -8.29 5.62 -4.72
CA VAL A 15 -9.39 5.14 -3.88
C VAL A 15 -10.63 4.98 -4.76
N SER A 16 -11.18 3.77 -4.87
CA SER A 16 -12.31 3.53 -5.78
C SER A 16 -13.68 3.98 -5.23
N GLY A 17 -13.72 4.41 -3.97
CA GLY A 17 -14.96 4.67 -3.22
C GLY A 17 -15.70 3.42 -2.76
N MET A 18 -15.21 2.22 -3.10
CA MET A 18 -15.85 0.95 -2.72
C MET A 18 -15.19 0.31 -1.51
N LEU A 19 -16.01 -0.41 -0.74
CA LEU A 19 -15.57 -1.19 0.41
C LEU A 19 -15.94 -2.66 0.22
N TYR A 20 -15.02 -3.55 0.58
CA TYR A 20 -15.30 -4.96 0.79
C TYR A 20 -15.08 -5.29 2.27
N ARG A 21 -16.16 -5.63 2.99
CA ARG A 21 -16.11 -5.91 4.44
C ARG A 21 -15.37 -4.81 5.22
N ALA A 22 -15.79 -3.56 5.01
CA ALA A 22 -15.17 -2.36 5.59
C ALA A 22 -13.69 -2.11 5.23
N ASN A 23 -13.15 -2.78 4.21
CA ASN A 23 -11.80 -2.53 3.70
C ASN A 23 -11.87 -1.87 2.33
N VAL A 24 -11.01 -0.87 2.11
CA VAL A 24 -10.92 -0.15 0.83
C VAL A 24 -10.53 -1.11 -0.30
N LEU A 25 -11.25 -1.01 -1.40
CA LEU A 25 -10.78 -1.46 -2.70
C LEU A 25 -10.02 -0.29 -3.35
N MET A 26 -8.71 -0.48 -3.51
CA MET A 26 -7.91 0.46 -4.30
C MET A 26 -8.14 0.12 -5.77
N TYR A 27 -7.99 1.07 -6.67
CA TYR A 27 -7.90 0.77 -8.11
C TYR A 27 -6.57 1.26 -8.65
N ASP A 28 -6.02 0.59 -9.65
CA ASP A 28 -4.88 1.13 -10.41
C ASP A 28 -5.34 1.84 -11.68
N HIS A 29 -4.71 2.96 -12.03
CA HIS A 29 -5.12 3.78 -13.17
C HIS A 29 -4.77 3.13 -14.52
N GLN A 30 -3.80 2.22 -14.55
CA GLN A 30 -3.27 1.65 -15.79
C GLN A 30 -4.12 0.52 -16.35
N THR A 31 -4.77 -0.26 -15.48
CA THR A 31 -5.56 -1.43 -15.85
C THR A 31 -6.97 -1.42 -15.27
N GLU A 32 -7.28 -0.44 -14.42
CA GLU A 32 -8.55 -0.33 -13.70
C GLU A 32 -8.88 -1.58 -12.86
N SER A 33 -7.86 -2.36 -12.48
CA SER A 33 -8.03 -3.51 -11.61
C SER A 33 -8.32 -3.04 -10.19
N LEU A 34 -9.14 -3.80 -9.45
CA LEU A 34 -9.41 -3.51 -8.05
C LEU A 34 -8.55 -4.39 -7.14
N TRP A 35 -7.99 -3.77 -6.11
CA TRP A 35 -7.03 -4.35 -5.20
C TRP A 35 -7.55 -4.32 -3.78
N LEU A 36 -7.67 -5.49 -3.17
CA LEU A 36 -8.06 -5.61 -1.78
C LEU A 36 -6.82 -5.49 -0.88
N GLN A 37 -6.69 -4.36 -0.19
CA GLN A 37 -5.51 -4.01 0.59
C GLN A 37 -5.09 -5.10 1.60
N VAL A 38 -6.05 -5.68 2.30
CA VAL A 38 -5.81 -6.75 3.31
C VAL A 38 -5.32 -8.05 2.69
N LYS A 39 -5.78 -8.39 1.48
CA LYS A 39 -5.30 -9.56 0.73
C LYS A 39 -4.00 -9.29 -0.01
N ARG A 40 -3.65 -8.01 -0.19
CA ARG A 40 -2.47 -7.57 -0.95
C ARG A 40 -2.52 -8.07 -2.39
N ALA A 41 -3.71 -8.12 -2.99
CA ALA A 41 -3.88 -8.71 -4.31
C ALA A 41 -4.99 -8.02 -5.09
N ALA A 42 -4.83 -8.01 -6.41
CA ALA A 42 -5.91 -7.67 -7.32
C ALA A 42 -6.96 -8.79 -7.29
N VAL A 43 -8.21 -8.39 -7.10
CA VAL A 43 -9.37 -9.27 -6.95
C VAL A 43 -10.30 -9.21 -8.16
N THR A 44 -10.19 -8.16 -8.98
CA THR A 44 -10.93 -8.00 -10.24
C THR A 44 -10.07 -7.27 -11.27
N GLY A 45 -10.44 -7.39 -12.55
CA GLY A 45 -9.75 -6.71 -13.66
C GLY A 45 -8.53 -7.48 -14.17
N PRO A 46 -7.79 -6.88 -15.13
CA PRO A 46 -6.67 -7.53 -15.81
C PRO A 46 -5.55 -8.06 -14.91
N MET A 47 -5.36 -7.48 -13.72
CA MET A 47 -4.31 -7.87 -12.76
C MET A 47 -4.76 -8.94 -11.77
N THR A 48 -5.94 -9.55 -11.94
CA THR A 48 -6.51 -10.50 -10.96
C THR A 48 -5.53 -11.63 -10.61
N GLY A 49 -5.33 -11.82 -9.30
CA GLY A 49 -4.40 -12.82 -8.76
C GLY A 49 -2.98 -12.30 -8.50
N THR A 50 -2.59 -11.16 -9.09
CA THR A 50 -1.30 -10.53 -8.83
C THR A 50 -1.21 -10.01 -7.40
N LYS A 51 -0.05 -10.20 -6.75
CA LYS A 51 0.20 -9.81 -5.37
C LYS A 51 1.10 -8.58 -5.26
N LEU A 52 0.81 -7.73 -4.28
CA LEU A 52 1.62 -6.58 -3.93
C LEU A 52 2.80 -7.00 -3.04
N LYS A 53 4.00 -6.51 -3.38
CA LYS A 53 5.19 -6.66 -2.54
C LYS A 53 5.06 -5.78 -1.29
N VAL A 54 5.28 -6.36 -0.11
CA VAL A 54 5.32 -5.62 1.16
C VAL A 54 6.65 -4.88 1.27
N LEU A 55 6.59 -3.60 1.62
CA LEU A 55 7.76 -2.80 1.96
C LEU A 55 8.00 -2.83 3.47
N PRO A 56 9.27 -2.86 3.92
CA PRO A 56 9.60 -2.75 5.34
C PRO A 56 8.96 -1.49 5.94
N SER A 57 8.22 -1.66 7.03
CA SER A 57 7.62 -0.57 7.79
C SER A 57 7.52 -0.97 9.26
N SER A 58 7.73 -0.02 10.16
CA SER A 58 7.71 -0.26 11.60
C SER A 58 6.59 0.53 12.27
N PHE A 59 5.87 -0.14 13.18
CA PHE A 59 5.00 0.53 14.14
C PHE A 59 5.79 0.72 15.43
N THR A 60 6.02 1.96 15.84
CA THR A 60 6.77 2.31 17.04
C THR A 60 6.25 3.60 17.65
N THR A 61 6.61 3.88 18.90
CA THR A 61 6.35 5.17 19.53
C THR A 61 7.44 6.17 19.15
N TRP A 62 7.12 7.47 19.23
CA TRP A 62 8.09 8.54 18.99
C TRP A 62 9.33 8.41 19.89
N LYS A 63 9.13 8.17 21.20
CA LYS A 63 10.22 7.94 22.15
C LYS A 63 11.17 6.83 21.68
N LYS A 64 10.63 5.65 21.34
CA LYS A 64 11.44 4.50 20.88
C LYS A 64 12.16 4.76 19.56
N TRP A 65 11.58 5.60 18.69
CA TRP A 65 12.23 6.01 17.45
C TRP A 65 13.43 6.92 17.74
N LEU A 66 13.24 7.95 18.58
CA LEU A 66 14.29 8.90 18.93
C LEU A 66 15.42 8.26 19.73
N ASP A 67 15.12 7.30 20.62
CA ASP A 67 16.14 6.51 21.33
C ASP A 67 17.10 5.79 20.35
N LYS A 68 16.62 5.41 19.15
CA LYS A 68 17.41 4.74 18.11
C LYS A 68 18.00 5.69 17.07
N HIS A 69 17.36 6.84 16.86
CA HIS A 69 17.69 7.81 15.82
C HIS A 69 17.67 9.22 16.43
N PRO A 70 18.63 9.55 17.31
CA PRO A 70 18.59 10.76 18.14
C PRO A 70 18.64 12.06 17.33
N ASP A 71 19.26 12.03 16.16
CA ASP A 71 19.40 13.21 15.27
C ASP A 71 18.18 13.42 14.35
N THR A 72 17.11 12.64 14.51
CA THR A 72 15.88 12.79 13.69
C THR A 72 15.24 14.15 13.96
N LEU A 73 15.09 14.97 12.92
CA LEU A 73 14.31 16.20 12.96
C LEU A 73 12.84 15.91 12.61
N VAL A 74 11.92 16.62 13.28
CA VAL A 74 10.49 16.60 12.97
C VAL A 74 10.02 18.03 12.67
N LEU A 75 9.16 18.19 11.68
CA LEU A 75 8.53 19.47 11.40
C LEU A 75 7.35 19.66 12.36
N THR A 76 7.33 20.79 13.06
CA THR A 76 6.28 21.19 14.02
C THR A 76 5.45 22.34 13.50
#